data_AF-W2W515-F1
#
_entry.id   AF-W2W515-F1
#
_cell.length_a   1.000
_cell.length_b   1.000
_cell.length_c   1.000
_cell.angle_alpha   90.00
_cell.angle_beta   90.00
_cell.angle_gamma   90.00
#
_symmetry.space_group_name_H-M   'P 1'
#
loop_
_entity.id
_entity.type
_entity.pdbx_description
1 polymer ?
#
loop_
_entity_poly.entity_id
_entity_poly.type
_entity_poly.pdbx_seq_one_letter_code
_entity_poly.pdbx_strand_id
1 'polypeptide(L)'
;MLTKHGDRDKDSVLIMCVFNDAESWGRGRSMKDFFKLIGSFDYPKAKVSIALLTSSMTEFAKAKVLFGSYIAQYPRLSVIFRNDFSPGGLTRANRHDHSLQASRRRMLARYRNYALLSTMESWHQHVVWVDADITAIPSGLVLKMVQSGRDILEPMCVRNIRGKWFNYDSNAWVGQRKVRSANDKDFVP
;
A
#
# COMPACT_ATOMS: atom_id res chain seq x y z
N MET A 1 27.91 -18.45 10.03
CA MET A 1 26.61 -19.12 9.84
C MET A 1 26.30 -19.05 8.35
N LEU A 2 26.38 -20.16 7.62
CA LEU A 2 26.09 -20.24 6.18
C LEU A 2 24.66 -20.75 6.01
N THR A 3 23.70 -19.84 5.92
CA THR A 3 22.34 -20.17 5.51
C THR A 3 22.35 -20.44 4.01
N LYS A 4 22.10 -21.70 3.61
CA LYS A 4 21.67 -21.99 2.24
C LYS A 4 20.37 -21.21 2.02
N HIS A 5 20.41 -20.13 1.22
CA HIS A 5 19.20 -19.50 0.72
C HIS A 5 18.44 -20.53 -0.10
N GLY A 6 17.42 -21.13 0.52
CA GLY A 6 16.46 -21.95 -0.21
C GLY A 6 15.67 -21.07 -1.18
N ASP A 7 15.08 -21.71 -2.18
CA ASP A 7 14.21 -21.10 -3.20
C ASP A 7 12.98 -20.34 -2.63
N ARG A 8 12.81 -20.41 -1.30
CA ARG A 8 11.76 -19.77 -0.51
C ARG A 8 11.95 -18.25 -0.39
N ASP A 9 13.19 -17.76 -0.36
CA ASP A 9 13.49 -16.33 -0.19
C ASP A 9 13.52 -15.58 -1.53
N LYS A 10 13.84 -16.31 -2.61
CA LYS A 10 13.90 -15.78 -3.97
C LYS A 10 12.53 -15.28 -4.40
N ASP A 11 12.49 -14.08 -4.96
CA ASP A 11 11.27 -13.41 -5.42
C ASP A 11 10.22 -13.28 -4.29
N SER A 12 10.64 -13.17 -3.03
CA SER A 12 9.69 -12.96 -1.93
C SER A 12 9.15 -11.52 -1.98
N VAL A 13 7.84 -11.38 -1.74
CA VAL A 13 7.09 -10.12 -1.89
C VAL A 13 6.46 -9.72 -0.57
N LEU A 14 6.66 -8.48 -0.15
CA LEU A 14 5.88 -7.83 0.90
C LEU A 14 4.80 -6.96 0.26
N ILE A 15 3.53 -7.34 0.39
CA ILE A 15 2.39 -6.50 0.00
C ILE A 15 2.01 -5.59 1.17
N MET A 16 1.96 -4.29 0.92
CA MET A 16 1.72 -3.27 1.94
C MET A 16 0.49 -2.43 1.64
N CYS A 17 -0.36 -2.23 2.64
CA CYS A 17 -1.51 -1.32 2.56
C CYS A 17 -1.60 -0.44 3.82
N VAL A 18 -1.67 0.88 3.61
CA VAL A 18 -1.89 1.89 4.65
C VAL A 18 -3.27 2.49 4.43
N PHE A 19 -4.12 2.48 5.46
CA PHE A 19 -5.50 2.95 5.34
C PHE A 19 -6.01 3.57 6.65
N ASN A 20 -6.99 4.46 6.59
CA ASN A 20 -7.47 5.14 7.80
C ASN A 20 -8.41 4.22 8.60
N ASP A 21 -9.51 3.83 7.96
CA ASP A 21 -10.65 3.14 8.57
C ASP A 21 -11.47 2.40 7.49
N ALA A 22 -12.66 1.93 7.85
CA ALA A 22 -13.57 1.21 6.96
C ALA A 22 -13.95 1.98 5.67
N GLU A 23 -13.97 3.31 5.70
CA GLU A 23 -14.30 4.10 4.50
C GLU A 23 -13.20 4.05 3.44
N SER A 24 -11.98 3.71 3.83
CA SER A 24 -10.81 3.67 2.95
C SER A 24 -10.92 2.58 1.87
N TRP A 25 -11.71 1.52 2.11
CA TRP A 25 -11.90 0.42 1.16
C TRP A 25 -12.78 0.78 -0.05
N GLY A 26 -13.53 1.88 0.06
CA GLY A 26 -14.57 2.26 -0.90
C GLY A 26 -15.94 1.66 -0.58
N ARG A 27 -16.97 2.13 -1.31
CA ARG A 27 -18.38 1.79 -1.03
C ARG A 27 -18.62 0.29 -1.19
N GLY A 28 -19.20 -0.33 -0.15
CA GLY A 28 -19.58 -1.75 -0.16
C GLY A 28 -18.40 -2.72 -0.07
N ARG A 29 -17.20 -2.23 0.23
CA ARG A 29 -15.99 -3.04 0.35
C ARG A 29 -15.45 -3.05 1.77
N SER A 30 -14.61 -4.04 2.03
CA SER A 30 -13.94 -4.24 3.29
C SER A 30 -12.55 -4.85 3.08
N MET A 31 -11.81 -4.98 4.17
CA MET A 31 -10.54 -5.72 4.20
C MET A 31 -10.65 -7.15 3.66
N LYS A 32 -11.83 -7.79 3.75
CA LYS A 32 -12.04 -9.13 3.17
C LYS A 32 -11.87 -9.11 1.65
N ASP A 33 -12.30 -8.04 0.99
CA ASP A 33 -12.21 -7.89 -0.47
C ASP A 33 -10.75 -7.61 -0.90
N PHE A 34 -9.98 -6.92 -0.06
CA PHE A 34 -8.54 -6.77 -0.24
C PHE A 34 -7.80 -8.11 -0.17
N PHE A 35 -8.11 -8.96 0.80
CA PHE A 35 -7.52 -10.30 0.90
C PHE A 35 -7.93 -11.22 -0.26
N LYS A 36 -9.17 -11.12 -0.73
CA LYS A 36 -9.62 -11.82 -1.95
C LYS A 36 -8.84 -11.36 -3.18
N LEU A 37 -8.61 -10.06 -3.32
CA LEU A 37 -7.81 -9.49 -4.40
C LEU A 37 -6.37 -10.03 -4.37
N ILE A 38 -5.68 -9.95 -3.24
CA ILE A 38 -4.32 -10.51 -3.11
C ILE A 38 -4.33 -12.03 -3.39
N GLY A 39 -5.32 -12.74 -2.86
CA GLY A 39 -5.47 -14.19 -3.07
C GLY A 39 -5.74 -14.60 -4.52
N SER A 40 -6.05 -13.65 -5.41
CA SER A 40 -6.29 -13.89 -6.84
C SER A 40 -5.03 -13.75 -7.71
N PHE A 41 -3.89 -13.34 -7.14
CA PHE A 41 -2.66 -13.18 -7.90
C PHE A 41 -2.11 -14.54 -8.32
N ASP A 42 -1.54 -14.60 -9.53
CA ASP A 42 -0.79 -15.74 -10.05
C ASP A 42 0.61 -15.76 -9.40
N TYR A 43 0.62 -15.79 -8.07
CA TYR A 43 1.82 -15.71 -7.24
C TYR A 43 1.73 -16.68 -6.06
N PRO A 44 2.77 -17.47 -5.77
CA PRO A 44 2.73 -18.41 -4.64
C PRO A 44 2.52 -17.67 -3.31
N LYS A 45 1.43 -17.96 -2.61
CA LYS A 45 1.14 -17.36 -1.29
C LYS A 45 2.26 -17.58 -0.26
N ALA A 46 2.97 -18.71 -0.38
CA ALA A 46 4.14 -19.03 0.44
C ALA A 46 5.32 -18.05 0.27
N LYS A 47 5.32 -17.22 -0.78
CA LYS A 47 6.30 -16.15 -1.04
C LYS A 47 5.77 -14.74 -0.74
N VAL A 48 4.53 -14.62 -0.23
CA VAL A 48 3.86 -13.33 -0.03
C VAL A 48 3.66 -13.05 1.45
N SER A 49 4.28 -11.99 1.95
CA SER A 49 3.90 -11.39 3.23
C SER A 49 2.88 -10.28 3.01
N ILE A 50 1.99 -10.07 3.98
CA ILE A 50 1.01 -8.97 3.94
C ILE A 50 1.20 -8.11 5.19
N ALA A 51 1.42 -6.81 4.99
CA ALA A 51 1.50 -5.81 6.05
C ALA A 51 0.40 -4.76 5.89
N LEU A 52 -0.34 -4.54 6.98
CA LEU A 52 -1.39 -3.55 7.10
C LEU A 52 -0.99 -2.51 8.15
N LEU A 53 -1.25 -1.23 7.87
CA LEU A 53 -1.26 -0.18 8.90
C LEU A 53 -2.59 0.56 8.86
N THR A 54 -3.20 0.71 10.03
CA THR A 54 -4.43 1.48 10.20
C THR A 54 -4.41 2.42 11.40
N SER A 55 -5.06 3.57 11.26
CA SER A 55 -5.34 4.51 12.35
C SER A 55 -6.66 4.23 13.07
N SER A 56 -7.41 3.20 12.65
CA SER A 56 -8.65 2.76 13.29
C SER A 56 -8.43 1.52 14.15
N MET A 57 -8.65 1.65 15.46
CA MET A 57 -8.57 0.52 16.39
C MET A 57 -9.59 -0.58 16.05
N THR A 58 -10.75 -0.19 15.53
CA THR A 58 -11.78 -1.13 15.07
C THR A 58 -11.30 -1.97 13.89
N GLU A 59 -10.69 -1.36 12.87
CA GLU A 59 -10.15 -2.10 11.73
C GLU A 59 -8.93 -2.93 12.13
N PHE A 60 -8.10 -2.44 13.04
CA PHE A 60 -6.99 -3.21 13.62
C PHE A 60 -7.49 -4.50 14.30
N ALA A 61 -8.54 -4.41 15.11
CA ALA A 61 -9.15 -5.58 15.74
C ALA A 61 -9.70 -6.57 14.70
N LYS A 62 -10.39 -6.07 13.66
CA LYS A 62 -10.90 -6.91 12.56
C LYS A 62 -9.79 -7.61 11.78
N ALA A 63 -8.67 -6.92 11.51
CA ALA A 63 -7.51 -7.51 10.85
C ALA A 63 -6.97 -8.71 11.64
N LYS A 64 -6.78 -8.56 12.96
CA LYS A 64 -6.31 -9.66 13.81
C LYS A 64 -7.21 -10.90 13.74
N VAL A 65 -8.53 -10.70 13.75
CA VAL A 65 -9.50 -11.80 13.59
C VAL A 65 -9.38 -12.42 12.20
N LEU A 66 -9.32 -11.60 11.15
CA LEU A 66 -9.23 -12.07 9.77
C LEU A 66 -7.94 -12.86 9.50
N PHE A 67 -6.82 -12.46 10.10
CA PHE A 67 -5.54 -13.15 9.94
C PHE A 67 -5.60 -14.62 10.38
N GLY A 68 -6.44 -14.96 11.35
CA GLY A 68 -6.68 -16.35 11.75
C GLY A 68 -7.09 -17.26 10.58
N SER A 69 -7.83 -16.74 9.60
CA SER A 69 -8.25 -17.48 8.40
C SER A 69 -7.14 -17.67 7.35
N TYR A 70 -6.03 -16.91 7.46
CA TYR A 70 -4.99 -16.85 6.43
C TYR A 70 -3.58 -17.20 6.93
N ILE A 71 -3.39 -17.37 8.24
CA ILE A 71 -2.07 -17.59 8.84
C ILE A 71 -1.34 -18.84 8.32
N ALA A 72 -2.07 -19.87 7.89
CA ALA A 72 -1.50 -21.07 7.30
C ALA A 72 -1.12 -20.91 5.81
N GLN A 73 -1.57 -19.83 5.15
CA GLN A 73 -1.39 -19.64 3.70
C GLN A 73 -0.22 -18.72 3.37
N TYR A 74 0.09 -17.76 4.27
CA TYR A 74 1.12 -16.75 4.06
C TYR A 74 2.22 -16.88 5.11
N PRO A 75 3.52 -16.74 4.75
CA PRO A 75 4.64 -16.82 5.69
C PRO A 75 4.58 -15.77 6.79
N ARG A 76 4.01 -14.58 6.51
CA ARG A 76 3.88 -13.51 7.50
C ARG A 76 2.69 -12.61 7.23
N LEU A 77 1.93 -12.34 8.29
CA LEU A 77 0.87 -11.34 8.32
C LEU A 77 1.20 -10.35 9.43
N SER A 78 1.22 -9.06 9.13
CA SER A 78 1.53 -7.99 10.11
C SER A 78 0.45 -6.93 10.06
N VAL A 79 -0.04 -6.51 11.23
CA VAL A 79 -0.99 -5.40 11.35
C VAL A 79 -0.50 -4.45 12.42
N ILE A 80 -0.48 -3.16 12.08
CA ILE A 80 -0.05 -2.08 12.96
C ILE A 80 -1.23 -1.13 13.19
N PHE A 81 -1.49 -0.81 14.45
CA PHE A 81 -2.35 0.32 14.81
C PHE A 81 -1.48 1.55 15.05
N ARG A 82 -1.77 2.65 14.36
CA ARG A 82 -1.07 3.93 14.58
C ARG A 82 -1.90 5.13 14.12
N ASN A 83 -2.15 6.09 15.01
CA ASN A 83 -2.99 7.27 14.75
C ASN A 83 -2.33 8.62 15.13
N ASP A 84 -1.04 8.62 15.50
CA ASP A 84 -0.30 9.77 16.04
C ASP A 84 0.27 10.74 14.99
N PHE A 85 0.16 10.44 13.70
CA PHE A 85 0.61 11.33 12.62
C PHE A 85 -0.52 12.15 11.98
N SER A 86 -1.78 11.88 12.32
CA SER A 86 -2.92 12.60 11.75
C SER A 86 -2.99 14.04 12.30
N PRO A 87 -2.88 15.08 11.45
CA PRO A 87 -3.27 16.43 11.84
C PRO A 87 -4.76 16.45 12.20
N GLY A 88 -5.15 17.24 13.21
CA GLY A 88 -6.57 17.50 13.48
C GLY A 88 -7.24 18.16 12.26
N GLY A 89 -8.51 17.85 12.02
CA GLY A 89 -9.35 18.55 11.03
C GLY A 89 -9.31 18.06 9.58
N LEU A 90 -8.58 16.99 9.25
CA LEU A 90 -8.63 16.38 7.91
C LEU A 90 -9.90 15.54 7.73
N THR A 91 -10.75 15.92 6.78
CA THR A 91 -11.96 15.19 6.40
C THR A 91 -11.92 14.82 4.93
N ARG A 92 -12.78 13.90 4.49
CA ARG A 92 -12.88 13.54 3.07
C ARG A 92 -13.30 14.74 2.19
N ALA A 93 -14.06 15.69 2.75
CA ALA A 93 -14.59 16.85 2.05
C ALA A 93 -13.53 17.94 1.81
N ASN A 94 -12.58 18.13 2.73
CA ASN A 94 -11.56 19.19 2.63
C ASN A 94 -10.21 18.72 2.04
N ARG A 95 -10.09 17.44 1.68
CA ARG A 95 -8.84 16.82 1.20
C ARG A 95 -8.30 17.34 -0.15
N HIS A 96 -9.07 18.16 -0.85
CA HIS A 96 -8.70 18.78 -2.13
C HIS A 96 -8.15 20.21 -1.97
N ASP A 97 -8.19 20.77 -0.77
CA ASP A 97 -7.49 22.02 -0.45
C ASP A 97 -5.98 21.79 -0.56
N HIS A 98 -5.29 22.61 -1.35
CA HIS A 98 -3.85 22.51 -1.61
C HIS A 98 -3.03 22.50 -0.31
N SER A 99 -3.42 23.31 0.69
CA SER A 99 -2.72 23.39 1.98
C SER A 99 -2.86 22.10 2.80
N LEU A 100 -4.04 21.49 2.78
CA LEU A 100 -4.33 20.23 3.47
C LEU A 100 -3.75 19.02 2.74
N GLN A 101 -3.63 19.10 1.42
CA GLN A 101 -3.05 18.02 0.60
C GLN A 101 -1.58 17.77 0.94
N ALA A 102 -0.76 18.82 1.10
CA ALA A 102 0.64 18.69 1.46
C ALA A 102 0.83 18.07 2.85
N SER A 103 0.06 18.55 3.84
CA SER A 103 0.05 17.99 5.20
C SER A 103 -0.38 16.52 5.22
N ARG A 104 -1.44 16.17 4.47
CA ARG A 104 -1.91 14.79 4.32
C ARG A 104 -0.86 13.90 3.66
N ARG A 105 -0.21 14.34 2.58
CA ARG A 105 0.86 13.60 1.89
C ARG A 105 2.05 13.35 2.83
N ARG A 106 2.43 14.35 3.65
CA ARG A 106 3.48 14.19 4.67
C ARG A 106 3.09 13.15 5.73
N MET A 107 1.86 13.21 6.23
CA MET A 107 1.35 12.21 7.18
C MET A 107 1.36 10.80 6.57
N LEU A 108 0.86 10.62 5.35
CA LEU A 108 0.85 9.32 4.67
C LEU A 108 2.27 8.79 4.43
N ALA A 109 3.22 9.66 4.07
CA ALA A 109 4.62 9.27 3.93
C ALA A 109 5.22 8.76 5.25
N ARG A 110 4.92 9.41 6.38
CA ARG A 110 5.36 8.95 7.71
C ARG A 110 4.78 7.58 8.06
N TYR A 111 3.49 7.35 7.78
CA TYR A 111 2.87 6.04 7.99
C TYR A 111 3.47 4.95 7.10
N ARG A 112 3.68 5.22 5.81
CA ARG A 112 4.30 4.27 4.88
C ARG A 112 5.73 3.92 5.30
N ASN A 113 6.55 4.92 5.65
CA ASN A 113 7.90 4.69 6.15
C ASN A 113 7.90 3.85 7.43
N TYR A 114 7.02 4.16 8.39
CA TYR A 114 6.95 3.39 9.63
C TYR A 114 6.50 1.95 9.38
N ALA A 115 5.46 1.74 8.56
CA ALA A 115 4.98 0.41 8.22
C ALA A 115 6.09 -0.42 7.55
N LEU A 116 6.81 0.16 6.58
CA LEU A 116 7.86 -0.54 5.86
C LEU A 116 9.00 -0.93 6.81
N LEU A 117 9.54 0.03 7.56
CA LEU A 117 10.65 -0.20 8.48
C LEU A 117 10.30 -1.17 9.62
N SER A 118 9.01 -1.28 10.00
CA SER A 118 8.58 -2.17 11.09
C SER A 118 8.25 -3.60 10.63
N THR A 119 8.04 -3.83 9.33
CA THR A 119 7.50 -5.11 8.82
C THR A 119 8.35 -5.77 7.75
N MET A 120 9.22 -5.00 7.09
CA MET A 120 10.21 -5.54 6.17
C MET A 120 11.21 -6.41 6.91
N GLU A 121 11.68 -7.43 6.23
CA GLU A 121 12.62 -8.43 6.75
C GLU A 121 13.74 -8.56 5.71
N SER A 122 14.91 -9.01 6.14
CA SER A 122 16.10 -9.09 5.27
C SER A 122 15.93 -10.01 4.06
N TRP A 123 14.99 -10.94 4.11
CA TRP A 123 14.72 -11.87 3.01
C TRP A 123 13.75 -11.34 1.96
N HIS A 124 12.91 -10.34 2.28
CA HIS A 124 11.99 -9.73 1.31
C HIS A 124 12.77 -9.11 0.14
N GLN A 125 12.52 -9.56 -1.09
CA GLN A 125 13.20 -9.06 -2.28
C GLN A 125 12.44 -7.93 -2.96
N HIS A 126 11.11 -7.90 -2.83
CA HIS A 126 10.25 -6.89 -3.44
C HIS A 126 9.20 -6.38 -2.47
N VAL A 127 8.80 -5.12 -2.65
CA VAL A 127 7.71 -4.49 -1.92
C VAL A 127 6.67 -4.02 -2.94
N VAL A 128 5.41 -4.39 -2.73
CA VAL A 128 4.28 -3.95 -3.55
C VAL A 128 3.34 -3.13 -2.69
N TRP A 129 3.25 -1.84 -2.99
CA TRP A 129 2.28 -0.94 -2.36
C TRP A 129 0.92 -1.07 -3.05
N VAL A 130 -0.12 -1.37 -2.28
CA VAL A 130 -1.50 -1.47 -2.78
C VAL A 130 -2.38 -0.56 -1.91
N ASP A 131 -2.93 0.49 -2.52
CA ASP A 131 -3.85 1.38 -1.84
C ASP A 131 -5.21 0.67 -1.61
N ALA A 132 -5.87 0.99 -0.49
CA ALA A 132 -7.08 0.30 -0.03
C ALA A 132 -8.28 0.41 -0.99
N ASP A 133 -8.34 1.47 -1.80
CA ASP A 133 -9.41 1.73 -2.76
C ASP A 133 -9.21 1.03 -4.12
N ILE A 134 -8.10 0.32 -4.32
CA ILE A 134 -7.89 -0.53 -5.49
C ILE A 134 -8.86 -1.71 -5.46
N THR A 135 -9.65 -1.86 -6.53
CA THR A 135 -10.72 -2.85 -6.63
C THR A 135 -10.35 -4.07 -7.46
N ALA A 136 -9.43 -3.92 -8.41
CA ALA A 136 -8.99 -4.98 -9.31
C ALA A 136 -7.53 -4.76 -9.72
N ILE A 137 -6.77 -5.85 -9.80
CA ILE A 137 -5.41 -5.93 -10.33
C ILE A 137 -5.37 -7.20 -11.18
N PRO A 138 -4.86 -7.18 -12.42
CA PRO A 138 -4.67 -8.40 -13.21
C PRO A 138 -3.81 -9.41 -12.46
N SER A 139 -4.23 -10.67 -12.42
CA SER A 139 -3.62 -11.73 -11.59
C SER A 139 -2.10 -11.88 -11.82
N GLY A 140 -1.66 -11.79 -13.07
CA GLY A 140 -0.24 -11.91 -13.46
C GLY A 140 0.58 -10.62 -13.31
N LEU A 141 0.00 -9.49 -12.87
CA LEU A 141 0.72 -8.21 -12.85
C LEU A 141 1.91 -8.25 -11.87
N VAL A 142 1.71 -8.76 -10.65
CA VAL A 142 2.78 -8.81 -9.64
C VAL A 142 3.94 -9.67 -10.10
N LEU A 143 3.66 -10.84 -10.69
CA LEU A 143 4.67 -11.72 -11.27
C LEU A 143 5.47 -10.99 -12.37
N LYS A 144 4.78 -10.30 -13.27
CA LYS A 144 5.43 -9.54 -14.35
C LYS A 144 6.30 -8.40 -13.82
N MET A 145 5.88 -7.70 -12.75
CA MET A 145 6.68 -6.66 -12.12
C MET A 145 7.95 -7.23 -11.48
N VAL A 146 7.84 -8.32 -10.73
CA VAL A 146 8.97 -9.04 -10.13
C VAL A 146 9.98 -9.48 -11.19
N GLN A 147 9.51 -10.04 -12.30
CA GLN A 147 10.36 -10.54 -13.39
C GLN A 147 10.93 -9.43 -14.31
N SER A 148 10.54 -8.17 -14.11
CA SER A 148 10.90 -7.08 -15.03
C SER A 148 12.37 -6.66 -14.96
N GLY A 149 13.07 -6.97 -13.86
CA GLY A 149 14.43 -6.49 -13.60
C GLY A 149 14.53 -4.97 -13.38
N ARG A 150 13.42 -4.29 -13.08
CA ARG A 150 13.38 -2.85 -12.80
C ARG A 150 13.34 -2.59 -11.30
N ASP A 151 14.03 -1.57 -10.84
CA ASP A 151 14.09 -1.20 -9.42
C ASP A 151 12.75 -0.67 -8.89
N ILE A 152 12.06 0.13 -9.71
CA ILE A 152 10.78 0.75 -9.39
C ILE A 152 9.86 0.65 -10.60
N LEU A 153 8.63 0.21 -10.38
CA LEU A 153 7.56 0.16 -11.36
C LEU A 153 6.28 0.73 -10.78
N GLU A 154 5.56 1.49 -11.61
CA GLU A 154 4.24 1.99 -11.29
C GLU A 154 3.27 1.59 -12.41
N PRO A 155 2.34 0.65 -12.17
CA PRO A 155 1.31 0.33 -13.13
C PRO A 155 0.30 1.48 -13.24
N MET A 156 -0.26 1.69 -14.43
CA MET A 156 -1.30 2.70 -14.62
C MET A 156 -2.56 2.34 -13.83
N CYS A 157 -2.98 3.22 -12.93
CA CYS A 157 -4.23 3.09 -12.19
C CYS A 157 -5.36 3.79 -12.93
N VAL A 158 -6.37 3.03 -13.35
CA VAL A 158 -7.52 3.55 -14.10
C VAL A 158 -8.82 3.43 -13.32
N ARG A 159 -9.79 4.30 -13.64
CA ARG A 159 -11.14 4.27 -13.10
C ARG A 159 -12.16 4.14 -14.22
N ASN A 160 -13.09 3.19 -14.08
CA ASN A 160 -14.24 3.09 -14.96
C ASN A 160 -15.37 4.01 -14.47
N ILE A 161 -15.83 4.91 -15.33
CA ILE A 161 -16.99 5.76 -15.09
C ILE A 161 -17.95 5.55 -16.25
N ARG A 162 -19.08 4.86 -15.99
CA ARG A 162 -20.15 4.59 -16.97
C ARG A 162 -19.62 3.97 -18.27
N GLY A 163 -18.75 2.96 -18.15
CA GLY A 163 -18.17 2.24 -19.28
C GLY A 163 -16.92 2.87 -19.90
N LYS A 164 -16.54 4.08 -19.48
CA LYS A 164 -15.32 4.76 -19.96
C LYS A 164 -14.19 4.66 -18.95
N TRP A 165 -12.99 4.33 -19.43
CA TRP A 165 -11.78 4.25 -18.62
C TRP A 165 -11.02 5.57 -18.62
N PHE A 166 -10.68 6.07 -17.45
CA PHE A 166 -9.90 7.29 -17.26
C PHE A 166 -8.66 6.98 -16.43
N ASN A 167 -7.54 7.64 -16.73
CA ASN A 167 -6.40 7.63 -15.81
C ASN A 167 -6.83 8.27 -14.49
N TYR A 168 -6.70 7.52 -13.39
CA TYR A 168 -7.08 7.96 -12.06
C TYR A 168 -5.89 8.54 -11.31
N ASP A 169 -4.72 7.92 -11.45
CA ASP A 169 -3.51 8.37 -10.76
C ASP A 169 -2.64 9.23 -11.67
N SER A 170 -2.47 10.49 -11.27
CA SER A 170 -1.63 11.47 -11.96
C SER A 170 -0.30 11.71 -11.24
N ASN A 171 0.07 10.87 -10.26
CA ASN A 171 1.35 10.95 -9.57
C ASN A 171 2.50 10.32 -10.38
N ALA A 172 2.19 9.46 -11.36
CA ALA A 172 3.14 8.97 -12.35
C ALA A 172 3.38 10.02 -13.44
N TRP A 173 4.45 10.80 -13.35
CA TRP A 173 4.80 11.80 -14.37
C TRP A 173 6.31 11.90 -14.57
N VAL A 174 6.70 12.40 -15.73
CA VAL A 174 8.09 12.73 -16.07
C VAL A 174 8.24 14.24 -16.13
N GLY A 175 9.23 14.78 -15.45
CA GLY A 175 9.54 16.21 -15.49
C GLY A 175 10.70 16.57 -14.57
N GLN A 176 10.96 17.87 -14.46
CA GLN A 176 12.02 18.38 -13.61
C GLN A 176 11.56 18.44 -12.15
N ARG A 177 12.36 17.87 -11.24
CA ARG A 177 12.11 17.96 -9.81
C ARG A 177 12.19 19.43 -9.39
N LYS A 178 11.11 19.97 -8.85
CA LYS A 178 11.15 21.27 -8.17
C LYS A 178 12.02 21.14 -6.91
N VAL A 179 12.96 22.06 -6.75
CA VAL A 179 13.83 22.12 -5.57
C VAL A 179 13.25 23.16 -4.62
N ARG A 180 12.92 22.73 -3.40
CA ARG A 180 12.52 23.66 -2.35
C ARG A 180 13.73 24.47 -1.90
N SER A 181 13.66 25.79 -2.05
CA SER A 181 14.66 26.67 -1.44
C SER A 181 14.47 26.71 0.08
N ALA A 182 15.53 26.95 0.85
CA ALA A 182 15.47 26.97 2.31
C ALA A 182 14.42 27.96 2.87
N ASN A 183 14.12 29.02 2.11
CA ASN A 183 13.21 30.09 2.50
C ASN A 183 11.80 29.96 1.91
N ASP A 184 11.54 28.94 1.08
CA ASP A 184 10.24 28.77 0.43
C ASP A 184 9.24 28.13 1.41
N LYS A 185 8.36 28.98 1.95
CA LYS A 185 7.27 28.61 2.87
C LYS A 185 6.06 28.05 2.13
N ASP A 186 5.90 28.37 0.86
CA ASP A 186 4.73 28.03 0.04
C ASP A 186 5.06 26.95 -1.00
N PHE A 187 6.21 26.29 -0.85
CA PHE A 187 6.65 25.22 -1.74
C PHE A 187 5.59 24.11 -1.84
N VAL A 188 5.03 23.98 -3.03
CA VAL A 188 4.21 22.83 -3.43
C VAL A 188 5.09 21.88 -4.25
N PRO A 189 5.43 20.69 -3.72
CA PRO A 189 6.25 19.69 -4.41
C PRO A 189 5.67 19.28 -5.77
#